data_AF-A0A7G2E0Z2-F1
#
_entry.id   AF-A0A7G2E0Z2-F1
#
_cell.length_a   1.000
_cell.length_b   1.000
_cell.length_c   1.000
_cell.angle_alpha   90.00
_cell.angle_beta   90.00
_cell.angle_gamma   90.00
#
_symmetry.space_group_name_H-M   'P 1'
#
loop_
_entity.id
_entity.type
_entity.pdbx_description
1 polymer ?
#
loop_
_entity_poly.entity_id
_entity_poly.type
_entity_poly.pdbx_seq_one_letter_code
_entity_poly.pdbx_strand_id
1 'polypeptide(L)'
;MAITRASFAICILLSLATIATADYYAPSSPPVYTSPSPSYSPPPPFAPKPTYTPPTKPYVPEIIKAVGGIILCKNGYETYPIQGAKAKIVCSERGSYEKSKNEVVIYSDPTDFKGYFHVVLTHIKNLSNCRVKLYTSPVETCKNPTNVNKGLTGVPFSMYSDKNLKLFNVGPFYFTAGSKAAPPTPRY
;
A
#
# COMPACT_ATOMS: atom_id res chain seq x y z
N MET A 1 40.85 33.31 6.10
CA MET A 1 40.43 34.05 7.31
C MET A 1 39.35 33.17 7.97
N ALA A 2 39.61 32.33 8.98
CA ALA A 2 40.42 32.44 10.20
C ALA A 2 39.73 33.21 11.34
N ILE A 3 39.17 32.45 12.30
CA ILE A 3 39.05 32.70 13.76
C ILE A 3 38.18 33.93 14.15
N THR A 4 37.10 33.80 14.95
CA THR A 4 37.15 33.55 16.41
C THR A 4 35.89 32.87 16.99
N ARG A 5 36.11 31.99 17.98
CA ARG A 5 35.11 31.60 18.99
C ARG A 5 35.45 32.38 20.27
N ALA A 6 34.48 33.02 20.93
CA ALA A 6 34.44 33.24 22.39
C ALA A 6 33.35 34.25 22.78
N SER A 7 32.53 33.89 23.78
CA SER A 7 32.10 34.78 24.89
C SER A 7 31.12 34.00 25.77
N PHE A 8 31.65 33.20 26.69
CA PHE A 8 30.91 32.69 27.84
C PHE A 8 31.13 33.64 29.02
N ALA A 9 30.08 33.82 29.81
CA ALA A 9 30.05 34.44 31.14
C ALA A 9 30.27 35.97 31.24
N ILE A 10 29.79 36.48 32.39
CA ILE A 10 29.81 37.84 32.95
C ILE A 10 28.52 38.63 32.72
N CYS A 11 27.62 38.53 33.71
CA CYS A 11 26.78 39.61 34.27
C CYS A 11 25.91 39.04 35.41
N ILE A 12 26.57 38.48 36.44
CA ILE A 12 25.97 38.28 37.77
C ILE A 12 26.43 39.47 38.63
N LEU A 13 25.61 39.84 39.63
CA LEU A 13 25.83 40.80 40.71
C LEU A 13 25.33 42.24 40.47
N LEU A 14 24.37 42.63 41.32
CA LEU A 14 24.11 43.94 41.97
C LEU A 14 22.73 43.81 42.67
N SER A 15 22.63 43.14 43.83
CA SER A 15 22.70 43.71 45.20
C SER A 15 21.44 44.51 45.60
N LEU A 16 20.54 43.99 46.44
CA LEU A 16 20.57 43.87 47.93
C LEU A 16 20.26 45.17 48.69
N ALA A 17 19.19 45.14 49.51
CA ALA A 17 18.74 46.20 50.43
C ALA A 17 17.95 45.63 51.64
N THR A 18 17.23 46.47 52.39
CA THR A 18 16.90 46.33 53.84
C THR A 18 15.57 47.02 54.20
N ILE A 19 14.78 46.72 55.27
CA ILE A 19 14.82 45.70 56.35
C ILE A 19 13.41 45.54 57.01
N ALA A 20 13.29 44.68 58.04
CA ALA A 20 12.13 44.39 58.89
C ALA A 20 11.42 45.57 59.63
N THR A 21 10.19 45.31 60.08
CA THR A 21 9.74 45.57 61.47
C THR A 21 8.91 44.38 61.99
N ALA A 22 8.84 44.22 63.31
CA ALA A 22 8.06 43.20 63.99
C ALA A 22 7.27 43.86 65.12
N ASP A 23 6.03 43.41 65.37
CA ASP A 23 5.25 43.82 66.54
C ASP A 23 4.46 42.64 67.14
N TYR A 24 4.27 42.72 68.45
CA TYR A 24 3.70 41.69 69.32
C TYR A 24 2.15 41.64 69.22
N TYR A 25 1.54 40.51 69.62
CA TYR A 25 0.61 40.42 70.76
C TYR A 25 0.03 38.99 70.94
N ALA A 26 -0.60 38.74 72.10
CA ALA A 26 -0.83 37.43 72.71
C ALA A 26 -2.16 36.73 72.30
N PRO A 27 -2.36 35.43 72.62
CA PRO A 27 -3.46 34.63 72.06
C PRO A 27 -4.79 34.79 72.82
N SER A 28 -5.90 34.55 72.11
CA SER A 28 -7.25 34.39 72.66
C SER A 28 -7.84 33.04 72.24
N SER A 29 -8.50 32.34 73.17
CA SER A 29 -9.02 30.99 72.97
C SER A 29 -10.42 30.98 72.31
N PRO A 30 -10.67 30.15 71.29
CA PRO A 30 -12.00 30.02 70.70
C PRO A 30 -12.94 29.18 71.60
N PRO A 31 -14.24 29.53 71.71
CA PRO A 31 -15.21 28.80 72.51
C PRO A 31 -15.66 27.49 71.88
N VAL A 32 -16.04 26.53 72.73
CA VAL A 32 -16.57 25.21 72.33
C VAL A 32 -17.98 25.37 71.73
N TYR A 33 -18.17 24.87 70.51
CA TYR A 33 -19.49 24.71 69.89
C TYR A 33 -19.80 23.23 69.64
N THR A 34 -20.98 22.79 70.08
CA THR A 34 -21.52 21.45 69.84
C THR A 34 -22.02 21.33 68.40
N SER A 35 -21.52 20.33 67.67
CA SER A 35 -21.90 20.11 66.27
C SER A 35 -23.27 19.43 66.16
N PRO A 36 -24.22 19.94 65.35
CA PRO A 36 -25.47 19.25 65.06
C PRO A 36 -25.27 17.94 64.29
N SER A 37 -26.16 16.97 64.50
CA SER A 37 -26.15 15.67 63.81
C SER A 37 -26.44 15.84 62.30
N PRO A 38 -25.74 15.13 61.39
CA PRO A 38 -25.88 15.34 59.95
C PRO A 38 -27.23 14.86 59.40
N SER A 39 -27.91 15.76 58.70
CA SER A 39 -29.11 15.44 57.92
C SER A 39 -28.74 14.69 56.64
N TYR A 40 -29.31 13.50 56.43
CA TYR A 40 -29.09 12.70 55.21
C TYR A 40 -29.96 13.19 54.06
N SER A 41 -29.33 13.78 53.04
CA SER A 41 -29.95 13.96 51.72
C SER A 41 -29.80 12.69 50.87
N PRO A 42 -30.80 12.31 50.06
CA PRO A 42 -30.69 11.16 49.16
C PRO A 42 -29.64 11.40 48.06
N PRO A 43 -28.95 10.34 47.58
CA PRO A 43 -27.92 10.48 46.56
C PRO A 43 -28.51 10.90 45.20
N PRO A 44 -27.76 11.66 44.38
CA PRO A 44 -28.19 12.03 43.04
C PRO A 44 -28.32 10.78 42.13
N PRO A 45 -29.18 10.84 41.09
CA PRO A 45 -29.39 9.72 40.19
C PRO A 45 -28.09 9.33 39.46
N PHE A 46 -27.87 8.02 39.32
CA PHE A 46 -26.67 7.46 38.70
C PHE A 46 -26.53 7.93 37.25
N ALA A 47 -25.53 8.78 36.99
CA ALA A 47 -25.08 9.07 35.63
C ALA A 47 -24.50 7.79 35.00
N PRO A 48 -24.87 7.43 33.76
CA PRO A 48 -24.32 6.25 33.11
C PRO A 48 -22.81 6.41 32.89
N LYS A 49 -22.04 5.43 33.35
CA LYS A 49 -20.58 5.39 33.21
C LYS A 49 -20.21 5.43 31.71
N PRO A 50 -19.26 6.27 31.27
CA PRO A 50 -18.88 6.32 29.86
C PRO A 50 -18.35 4.96 29.39
N THR A 51 -18.99 4.41 28.36
CA THR A 51 -18.55 3.18 27.71
C THR A 51 -17.26 3.44 26.94
N TYR A 52 -16.14 2.92 27.44
CA TYR A 52 -14.88 2.93 26.70
C TYR A 52 -14.98 1.95 25.52
N THR A 53 -15.28 2.46 24.33
CA THR A 53 -14.99 1.75 23.09
C THR A 53 -13.47 1.74 22.89
N PRO A 54 -12.81 0.56 22.85
CA PRO A 54 -11.38 0.52 22.55
C PRO A 54 -11.12 1.10 21.16
N PRO A 55 -10.00 1.82 20.96
CA PRO A 55 -9.70 2.40 19.66
C PRO A 55 -9.64 1.31 18.60
N THR A 56 -10.43 1.48 17.53
CA THR A 56 -10.41 0.61 16.36
C THR A 56 -8.96 0.50 15.89
N LYS A 57 -8.42 -0.74 15.82
CA LYS A 57 -7.08 -0.96 15.26
C LYS A 57 -7.01 -0.26 13.89
N PRO A 58 -5.96 0.51 13.59
CA PRO A 58 -5.82 1.10 12.26
C PRO A 58 -5.89 -0.02 11.23
N TYR A 59 -6.72 0.19 10.20
CA TYR A 59 -6.88 -0.76 9.11
C TYR A 59 -5.52 -0.94 8.42
N VAL A 60 -4.86 -2.07 8.70
CA VAL A 60 -3.70 -2.53 7.94
C VAL A 60 -4.27 -3.18 6.69
N PRO A 61 -4.02 -2.63 5.48
CA PRO A 61 -4.52 -3.24 4.26
C PRO A 61 -4.07 -4.69 4.14
N GLU A 62 -4.99 -5.58 3.81
CA GLU A 62 -4.65 -6.97 3.48
C GLU A 62 -3.59 -6.97 2.37
N ILE A 63 -2.52 -7.77 2.53
CA ILE A 63 -1.28 -7.68 1.74
C ILE A 63 -1.61 -7.60 0.25
N ILE A 64 -1.42 -6.42 -0.34
CA ILE A 64 -1.80 -6.16 -1.73
C ILE A 64 -0.88 -6.98 -2.63
N LYS A 65 -1.47 -7.99 -3.26
CA LYS A 65 -0.87 -8.74 -4.36
C LYS A 65 -1.24 -8.03 -5.64
N ALA A 66 -0.25 -7.60 -6.40
CA ALA A 66 -0.44 -6.94 -7.68
C ALA A 66 0.44 -7.61 -8.73
N VAL A 67 0.03 -7.55 -9.99
CA VAL A 67 0.86 -7.99 -11.11
C VAL A 67 0.93 -6.87 -12.13
N GLY A 68 2.13 -6.58 -12.61
CA GLY A 68 2.39 -5.53 -13.58
C GLY A 68 3.25 -6.04 -14.73
N GLY A 69 3.17 -5.36 -15.87
CA GLY A 69 4.01 -5.69 -17.02
C GLY A 69 3.77 -4.73 -18.18
N ILE A 70 4.53 -4.93 -19.25
CA ILE A 70 4.44 -4.12 -20.48
C ILE A 70 3.96 -5.00 -21.63
N ILE A 71 3.05 -4.48 -22.46
CA ILE A 71 2.66 -5.08 -23.74
C ILE A 71 3.15 -4.19 -24.88
N LEU A 72 3.94 -4.79 -25.77
CA LEU A 72 4.55 -4.15 -26.93
C LEU A 72 4.00 -4.77 -28.23
N CYS A 73 4.04 -3.99 -29.30
CA CYS A 73 4.00 -4.49 -30.66
C CYS A 73 5.42 -4.76 -31.14
N LYS A 74 5.61 -5.84 -31.89
CA LYS A 74 6.78 -6.03 -32.76
C LYS A 74 6.32 -6.10 -34.22
N ASN A 75 6.71 -5.12 -35.02
CA ASN A 75 6.36 -5.04 -36.44
C ASN A 75 7.64 -5.03 -37.30
N GLY A 76 8.13 -6.21 -37.65
CA GLY A 76 9.44 -6.36 -38.28
C GLY A 76 10.56 -5.94 -37.33
N TYR A 77 11.25 -4.84 -37.65
CA TYR A 77 12.30 -4.23 -36.83
C TYR A 77 11.76 -3.23 -35.80
N GLU A 78 10.56 -2.68 -36.02
CA GLU A 78 9.96 -1.72 -35.10
C GLU A 78 9.41 -2.42 -33.85
N THR A 79 9.58 -1.77 -32.69
CA THR A 79 9.00 -2.22 -31.42
C THR A 79 8.49 -0.99 -30.66
N TYR A 80 7.21 -0.98 -30.32
CA TYR A 80 6.53 0.16 -29.69
C TYR A 80 5.46 -0.30 -28.68
N PRO A 81 5.12 0.51 -27.67
CA PRO A 81 4.09 0.16 -26.70
C PRO A 81 2.69 0.17 -27.32
N ILE A 82 1.85 -0.79 -26.95
CA ILE A 82 0.44 -0.81 -27.36
C ILE A 82 -0.39 -0.21 -26.22
N GLN A 83 -1.04 0.93 -26.46
CA GLN A 83 -2.11 1.43 -25.60
C GLN A 83 -3.39 0.62 -25.81
N GLY A 84 -4.11 0.34 -24.74
CA GLY A 84 -5.39 -0.37 -24.77
C GLY A 84 -5.32 -1.89 -24.96
N ALA A 85 -4.14 -2.49 -25.03
CA ALA A 85 -3.96 -3.94 -24.98
C ALA A 85 -4.33 -4.51 -23.61
N LYS A 86 -4.56 -5.84 -23.54
CA LYS A 86 -4.92 -6.52 -22.29
C LYS A 86 -4.14 -7.80 -22.08
N ALA A 87 -3.82 -8.06 -20.82
CA ALA A 87 -3.37 -9.34 -20.32
C ALA A 87 -4.55 -10.09 -19.66
N LYS A 88 -4.34 -11.37 -19.38
CA LYS A 88 -5.20 -12.16 -18.49
C LYS A 88 -4.37 -13.03 -17.55
N ILE A 89 -4.84 -13.15 -16.32
CA ILE A 89 -4.35 -14.09 -15.32
C ILE A 89 -5.26 -15.31 -15.37
N VAL A 90 -4.70 -16.50 -15.54
CA VAL A 90 -5.42 -17.77 -15.45
C VAL A 90 -4.89 -18.53 -14.24
N CYS A 91 -5.75 -18.86 -13.29
CA CYS A 91 -5.43 -19.61 -12.07
C CYS A 91 -6.20 -20.93 -12.06
N SER A 92 -5.47 -22.04 -11.92
CA SER A 92 -6.07 -23.36 -11.75
C SER A 92 -6.09 -23.77 -10.28
N GLU A 93 -7.24 -24.23 -9.78
CA GLU A 93 -7.30 -24.96 -8.50
C GLU A 93 -6.57 -26.32 -8.63
N ARG A 94 -6.13 -26.89 -7.49
CA ARG A 94 -5.35 -28.14 -7.47
C ARG A 94 -6.12 -29.25 -6.73
N GLY A 95 -6.52 -30.26 -7.50
CA GLY A 95 -7.40 -31.37 -7.09
C GLY A 95 -8.80 -31.20 -7.70
N SER A 96 -9.51 -32.25 -8.12
CA SER A 96 -9.29 -33.70 -7.97
C SER A 96 -8.97 -34.39 -9.32
N TYR A 97 -9.05 -35.72 -9.38
CA TYR A 97 -8.84 -36.57 -10.56
C TYR A 97 -10.03 -36.54 -11.55
N GLU A 98 -10.82 -35.47 -11.53
CA GLU A 98 -12.11 -35.38 -12.19
C GLU A 98 -12.22 -34.11 -13.05
N LYS A 99 -13.03 -34.19 -14.12
CA LYS A 99 -12.88 -33.39 -15.35
C LYS A 99 -13.21 -31.89 -15.28
N SER A 100 -13.42 -31.30 -14.10
CA SER A 100 -13.73 -29.86 -13.93
C SER A 100 -12.54 -29.09 -13.35
N LYS A 101 -11.62 -28.66 -14.22
CA LYS A 101 -10.70 -27.57 -13.87
C LYS A 101 -11.49 -26.27 -13.78
N ASN A 102 -11.85 -25.87 -12.57
CA ASN A 102 -12.32 -24.51 -12.31
C ASN A 102 -11.15 -23.53 -12.53
N GLU A 103 -11.04 -23.00 -13.75
CA GLU A 103 -10.06 -21.95 -14.07
C GLU A 103 -10.66 -20.58 -13.75
N VAL A 104 -10.10 -19.91 -12.75
CA VAL A 104 -10.41 -18.50 -12.48
C VAL A 104 -9.62 -17.65 -13.48
N VAL A 105 -10.33 -16.90 -14.31
CA VAL A 105 -9.74 -15.98 -15.30
C VAL A 105 -10.02 -14.54 -14.88
N ILE A 106 -8.96 -13.76 -14.69
CA ILE A 106 -9.02 -12.32 -14.42
C ILE A 106 -8.40 -11.59 -15.60
N TYR A 107 -9.07 -10.57 -16.11
CA TYR A 107 -8.56 -9.71 -17.18
C TYR A 107 -7.90 -8.46 -16.61
N SER A 108 -6.87 -7.94 -17.28
CA SER A 108 -6.38 -6.60 -16.95
C SER A 108 -7.30 -5.53 -17.52
N ASP A 109 -7.20 -4.35 -16.92
CA ASP A 109 -7.58 -3.11 -17.58
C ASP A 109 -6.76 -2.91 -18.87
N PRO A 110 -7.25 -2.06 -19.80
CA PRO A 110 -6.48 -1.68 -20.98
C PRO A 110 -5.16 -1.00 -20.59
N THR A 111 -4.08 -1.31 -21.29
CA THR A 111 -2.75 -0.71 -21.04
C THR A 111 -2.72 0.81 -21.25
N ASP A 112 -1.84 1.48 -20.51
CA ASP A 112 -1.58 2.92 -20.68
C ASP A 112 -0.83 3.24 -21.99
N PHE A 113 -0.54 4.53 -22.22
CA PHE A 113 0.18 5.00 -23.42
C PHE A 113 1.64 4.50 -23.53
N LYS A 114 2.21 3.97 -22.44
CA LYS A 114 3.53 3.33 -22.40
C LYS A 114 3.43 1.80 -22.45
N GLY A 115 2.22 1.25 -22.63
CA GLY A 115 1.97 -0.18 -22.71
C GLY A 115 1.94 -0.89 -21.35
N TYR A 116 1.96 -0.18 -20.22
CA TYR A 116 1.88 -0.82 -18.91
C TYR A 116 0.46 -1.29 -18.60
N PHE A 117 0.33 -2.51 -18.11
CA PHE A 117 -0.85 -2.98 -17.39
C PHE A 117 -0.50 -3.23 -15.92
N HIS A 118 -1.50 -3.12 -15.06
CA HIS A 118 -1.44 -3.63 -13.69
C HIS A 118 -2.77 -4.32 -13.35
N VAL A 119 -2.75 -5.30 -12.45
CA VAL A 119 -3.94 -5.98 -11.93
C VAL A 119 -3.75 -6.22 -10.44
N VAL A 120 -4.73 -5.79 -9.63
CA VAL A 120 -4.76 -6.05 -8.18
C VAL A 120 -5.53 -7.35 -7.93
N LEU A 121 -4.96 -8.24 -7.10
CA LEU A 121 -5.47 -9.59 -6.86
C LEU A 121 -5.96 -9.71 -5.42
N THR A 122 -7.05 -9.01 -5.11
CA THR A 122 -7.67 -8.95 -3.76
C THR A 122 -8.17 -10.31 -3.27
N HIS A 123 -8.86 -11.08 -4.12
CA HIS A 123 -9.58 -12.29 -3.68
C HIS A 123 -8.79 -13.59 -3.86
N ILE A 124 -7.58 -13.57 -4.43
CA ILE A 124 -6.79 -14.79 -4.65
C ILE A 124 -5.82 -15.02 -3.49
N LYS A 125 -6.09 -16.08 -2.71
CA LYS A 125 -5.24 -16.50 -1.59
C LYS A 125 -3.89 -17.07 -2.07
N ASN A 126 -3.91 -18.02 -3.00
CA ASN A 126 -2.71 -18.69 -3.52
C ASN A 126 -2.47 -18.41 -5.01
N LEU A 127 -1.27 -17.93 -5.36
CA LEU A 127 -0.86 -17.60 -6.73
C LEU A 127 0.01 -18.70 -7.40
N SER A 128 0.32 -19.80 -6.71
CA SER A 128 1.27 -20.83 -7.19
C SER A 128 0.90 -21.45 -8.55
N ASN A 129 -0.40 -21.51 -8.85
CA ASN A 129 -0.95 -22.08 -10.08
C ASN A 129 -1.46 -21.02 -11.05
N CYS A 130 -1.26 -19.74 -10.73
CA CYS A 130 -1.65 -18.62 -11.58
C CYS A 130 -0.59 -18.39 -12.66
N ARG A 131 -1.02 -17.95 -13.84
CA ARG A 131 -0.17 -17.60 -14.97
C ARG A 131 -0.68 -16.35 -15.68
N VAL A 132 0.21 -15.38 -15.92
CA VAL A 132 -0.09 -14.19 -16.72
C VAL A 132 0.14 -14.48 -18.20
N LYS A 133 -0.84 -14.17 -19.04
CA LYS A 133 -0.84 -14.40 -20.49
C LYS A 133 -1.30 -13.13 -21.22
N LEU A 134 -0.94 -13.00 -22.49
CA LEU A 134 -1.58 -12.07 -23.41
C LEU A 134 -3.06 -12.42 -23.58
N TYR A 135 -3.89 -11.39 -23.83
CA TYR A 135 -5.29 -11.56 -24.17
C TYR A 135 -5.66 -10.89 -25.49
N THR A 136 -5.66 -9.55 -25.56
CA THR A 136 -6.08 -8.80 -26.76
C THR A 136 -5.20 -7.57 -27.01
N SER A 137 -5.20 -7.12 -28.26
CA SER A 137 -4.61 -5.86 -28.71
C SER A 137 -5.66 -5.13 -29.56
N PRO A 138 -5.85 -3.81 -29.40
CA PRO A 138 -6.75 -3.01 -30.22
C PRO A 138 -6.11 -2.59 -31.55
N VAL A 139 -4.82 -2.83 -31.75
CA VAL A 139 -4.09 -2.44 -32.97
C VAL A 139 -4.26 -3.55 -34.00
N GLU A 140 -5.05 -3.30 -35.04
CA GLU A 140 -5.37 -4.26 -36.11
C GLU A 140 -4.12 -4.82 -36.81
N THR A 141 -3.13 -3.95 -37.07
CA THR A 141 -1.82 -4.32 -37.62
C THR A 141 -0.90 -5.00 -36.62
N CYS A 142 -1.32 -5.21 -35.37
CA CYS A 142 -0.52 -5.85 -34.32
C CYS A 142 -1.41 -6.61 -33.30
N LYS A 143 -2.26 -7.50 -33.83
CA LYS A 143 -3.23 -8.28 -33.05
C LYS A 143 -2.86 -9.74 -32.79
N ASN A 144 -1.79 -10.25 -33.40
CA ASN A 144 -1.43 -11.67 -33.25
C ASN A 144 -0.53 -11.88 -32.04
N PRO A 145 -0.97 -12.58 -30.97
CA PRO A 145 -0.19 -12.73 -29.76
C PRO A 145 0.98 -13.70 -29.97
N THR A 146 2.15 -13.38 -29.43
CA THR A 146 3.34 -14.25 -29.51
C THR A 146 3.62 -14.96 -28.19
N ASN A 147 4.37 -16.05 -28.24
CA ASN A 147 4.85 -16.73 -27.03
C ASN A 147 6.19 -16.19 -26.51
N VAL A 148 6.67 -15.05 -27.02
CA VAL A 148 7.87 -14.37 -26.48
C VAL A 148 7.63 -14.06 -25.00
N ASN A 149 8.65 -14.31 -24.17
CA ASN A 149 8.56 -14.19 -22.71
C ASN A 149 7.37 -14.95 -22.08
N LYS A 150 6.97 -16.08 -22.70
CA LYS A 150 5.81 -16.91 -22.30
C LYS A 150 4.46 -16.20 -22.44
N GLY A 151 4.31 -15.28 -23.40
CA GLY A 151 3.06 -14.55 -23.65
C GLY A 151 1.82 -15.43 -23.88
N LEU A 152 1.96 -16.66 -24.41
CA LEU A 152 0.85 -17.60 -24.60
C LEU A 152 0.79 -18.69 -23.52
N THR A 153 1.93 -19.31 -23.20
CA THR A 153 1.99 -20.41 -22.21
C THR A 153 1.82 -19.92 -20.78
N GLY A 154 2.25 -18.69 -20.52
CA GLY A 154 1.99 -17.91 -19.33
C GLY A 154 3.10 -17.92 -18.28
N VAL A 155 3.42 -16.74 -17.76
CA VAL A 155 4.46 -16.51 -16.72
C VAL A 155 3.90 -16.85 -15.34
N PRO A 156 4.53 -17.75 -14.56
CA PRO A 156 4.10 -18.07 -13.19
C PRO A 156 4.48 -16.96 -12.20
N PHE A 157 3.72 -16.84 -11.13
CA PHE A 157 3.93 -15.86 -10.05
C PHE A 157 4.99 -16.38 -9.06
N SER A 158 6.27 -16.35 -9.45
CA SER A 158 7.33 -17.02 -8.65
C SER A 158 8.69 -16.31 -8.61
N MET A 159 8.80 -15.01 -8.93
CA MET A 159 10.10 -14.35 -9.10
C MET A 159 10.47 -13.31 -8.04
N TYR A 160 9.53 -12.55 -7.48
CA TYR A 160 9.82 -11.54 -6.45
C TYR A 160 8.73 -11.51 -5.37
N SER A 161 9.12 -11.28 -4.11
CA SER A 161 8.21 -11.14 -2.98
C SER A 161 8.88 -10.37 -1.84
N ASP A 162 8.69 -9.06 -1.84
CA ASP A 162 8.86 -8.28 -0.62
C ASP A 162 7.76 -8.61 0.38
N LYS A 163 8.07 -8.51 1.68
CA LYS A 163 7.21 -9.03 2.75
C LYS A 163 5.90 -8.26 2.92
N ASN A 164 5.84 -7.02 2.44
CA ASN A 164 4.74 -6.08 2.69
C ASN A 164 3.91 -5.74 1.42
N LEU A 165 4.48 -5.91 0.23
CA LEU A 165 3.80 -5.75 -1.05
C LEU A 165 4.31 -6.83 -2.02
N LYS A 166 3.42 -7.61 -2.61
CA LYS A 166 3.80 -8.60 -3.62
C LYS A 166 3.41 -8.11 -5.00
N LEU A 167 4.20 -7.16 -5.52
CA LEU A 167 4.14 -6.77 -6.92
C LEU A 167 4.96 -7.75 -7.77
N PHE A 168 4.28 -8.49 -8.63
CA PHE A 168 4.89 -9.42 -9.58
C PHE A 168 5.04 -8.73 -10.93
N ASN A 169 6.26 -8.34 -11.28
CA ASN A 169 6.56 -7.82 -12.61
C ASN A 169 6.76 -8.96 -13.61
N VAL A 170 6.11 -8.87 -14.78
CA VAL A 170 6.21 -9.85 -15.88
C VAL A 170 6.39 -9.16 -17.23
N GLY A 171 6.83 -9.92 -18.23
CA GLY A 171 7.05 -9.42 -19.59
C GLY A 171 8.40 -8.71 -19.76
N PRO A 172 8.56 -7.84 -20.78
CA PRO A 172 7.53 -7.40 -21.73
C PRO A 172 6.93 -8.56 -22.55
N PHE A 173 5.65 -8.45 -22.90
CA PHE A 173 4.96 -9.34 -23.82
C PHE A 173 4.80 -8.69 -25.18
N TYR A 174 4.67 -9.51 -26.24
CA TYR A 174 4.65 -9.02 -27.61
C TYR A 174 3.45 -9.55 -28.40
N PHE A 175 2.71 -8.63 -29.01
CA PHE A 175 1.94 -8.92 -30.22
C PHE A 175 2.81 -8.68 -31.45
N THR A 176 2.43 -9.27 -32.57
CA THR A 176 3.05 -9.06 -33.88
C THR A 176 2.01 -8.68 -34.92
N ALA A 177 2.45 -7.97 -35.96
CA ALA A 177 1.75 -8.01 -37.24
C ALA A 177 1.60 -9.46 -37.69
N GLY A 178 0.48 -9.77 -38.36
CA GLY A 178 0.35 -11.03 -39.07
C GLY A 178 1.54 -11.21 -40.01
N SER A 179 2.00 -12.43 -40.19
CA SER A 179 3.18 -12.70 -41.02
C SER A 179 3.00 -12.02 -42.39
N LYS A 180 3.75 -10.95 -42.65
CA LYS A 180 4.09 -10.60 -44.04
C LYS A 180 4.63 -11.89 -44.64
N ALA A 181 4.02 -12.34 -45.73
CA ALA A 181 4.51 -13.49 -46.46
C ALA A 181 6.02 -13.29 -46.67
N ALA A 182 6.80 -14.36 -46.44
CA ALA A 182 8.24 -14.28 -46.65
C ALA A 182 8.48 -13.76 -48.08
N PRO A 183 9.38 -12.77 -48.28
CA PRO A 183 9.73 -12.35 -49.63
C PRO A 183 10.11 -13.59 -50.43
N PRO A 184 9.61 -13.75 -51.67
CA PRO A 184 9.92 -14.93 -52.48
C PRO A 184 11.44 -15.05 -52.58
N THR A 185 11.97 -16.22 -52.23
CA THR A 185 13.40 -16.49 -52.31
C THR A 185 13.88 -16.22 -53.73
N PRO A 186 14.91 -15.36 -53.94
CA PRO A 186 15.49 -15.19 -55.25
C PRO A 186 15.97 -16.56 -55.76
N ARG A 187 15.50 -16.94 -56.95
CA ARG A 187 16.09 -18.06 -57.67
C ARG A 187 17.36 -17.52 -58.33
N TYR A 188 18.50 -17.90 -57.77
CA TYR A 188 19.81 -17.82 -58.41
C TYR A 188 20.00 -19.07 -59.30
#